data_AF-A0A820CHE3-F1
#
_entry.id   AF-A0A820CHE3-F1
#
_cell.length_a   1.000
_cell.length_b   1.000
_cell.length_c   1.000
_cell.angle_alpha   90.00
_cell.angle_beta   90.00
_cell.angle_gamma   90.00
#
_symmetry.space_group_name_H-M   'P 1'
#
loop_
_entity.id
_entity.type
_entity.pdbx_description
1 polymer ?
#
loop_
_entity_poly.entity_id
_entity_poly.type
_entity_poly.pdbx_seq_one_letter_code
_entity_poly.pdbx_strand_id
1 'polypeptide(L)' 'GSSKPWSQVLQSLTGETKVESKAVLDFFEPLYKWLKAENLARAYPVGWM' A
#
# COMPACT_ATOMS: atom_id res chain seq x y z
N GLY A 1 14.84 -8.45 18.71
CA GLY A 1 15.62 -9.57 18.14
C GLY A 1 14.70 -10.72 17.76
N SER A 2 15.24 -11.78 17.15
CA SER A 2 14.54 -12.99 16.68
C SER A 2 13.88 -13.84 17.78
N SER A 3 13.78 -13.33 19.00
CA SER A 3 13.23 -13.99 20.19
C SER A 3 11.71 -14.13 20.17
N LYS A 4 10.99 -13.40 19.30
CA LYS A 4 9.53 -13.48 19.15
C LYS A 4 9.16 -13.60 17.67
N PRO A 5 8.15 -14.41 17.29
CA PRO A 5 7.62 -14.46 15.94
C PRO A 5 7.24 -13.06 15.42
N TRP A 6 7.57 -12.76 14.17
CA TRP A 6 7.35 -11.43 13.56
C TRP A 6 5.88 -10.97 13.63
N SER A 7 4.93 -11.90 13.59
CA SER A 7 3.49 -11.63 13.73
C SER A 7 3.11 -11.12 15.13
N GLN A 8 3.79 -11.58 16.20
CA GLN A 8 3.58 -11.08 17.55
C GLN A 8 4.15 -9.66 17.72
N VAL A 9 5.29 -9.38 17.08
CA VAL A 9 5.88 -8.04 17.07
C VAL A 9 4.98 -7.08 16.30
N LEU A 10 4.48 -7.49 15.14
CA LEU A 10 3.52 -6.72 14.35
C LEU A 10 2.26 -6.41 15.17
N GLN A 11 1.67 -7.44 15.81
CA GLN A 11 0.49 -7.27 16.66
C GLN A 11 0.72 -6.30 17.83
N SER A 12 1.89 -6.34 18.46
CA SER A 12 2.21 -5.41 19.56
C SER A 12 2.35 -3.95 19.12
N LEU A 13 2.62 -3.69 17.84
CA LEU A 13 2.85 -2.36 17.29
C LEU A 13 1.63 -1.78 16.59
N THR A 14 0.89 -2.61 15.84
CA THR A 14 -0.23 -2.18 15.00
C THR A 14 -1.58 -2.70 15.48
N GLY A 15 -1.60 -3.65 16.43
CA GLY A 15 -2.82 -4.40 16.80
C GLY A 15 -3.19 -5.50 15.81
N GLU A 16 -2.50 -5.58 14.66
CA GLU A 16 -2.79 -6.51 13.57
C GLU A 16 -1.83 -7.71 13.59
N THR A 17 -2.36 -8.91 13.35
CA THR A 17 -1.56 -10.15 13.29
C THR A 17 -1.12 -10.53 11.88
N LYS A 18 -1.59 -9.79 10.87
CA LYS A 18 -1.33 -10.01 9.44
C LYS A 18 -0.82 -8.73 8.79
N VAL A 19 -0.02 -8.88 7.74
CA VAL A 19 0.36 -7.74 6.90
C VAL A 19 -0.85 -7.35 6.06
N GLU A 20 -1.49 -6.23 6.38
CA GLU A 20 -2.56 -5.66 5.57
C GLU A 20 -2.03 -4.60 4.62
N SER A 21 -2.33 -4.73 3.34
CA SER A 21 -1.95 -3.74 2.31
C SER A 21 -2.72 -2.42 2.44
N LYS A 22 -3.74 -2.38 3.31
CA LYS A 22 -4.64 -1.25 3.48
C LYS A 22 -3.91 0.04 3.88
N ALA A 23 -2.99 -0.02 4.84
CA ALA A 23 -2.24 1.17 5.27
C ALA A 23 -1.41 1.79 4.12
N VAL A 24 -0.83 0.95 3.27
CA VAL A 24 -0.07 1.40 2.09
C VAL A 24 -1.01 1.99 1.04
N LEU A 25 -2.14 1.35 0.79
CA LEU A 25 -3.16 1.84 -0.15
C LEU A 25 -3.74 3.19 0.31
N ASP A 26 -4.06 3.33 1.59
CA ASP A 26 -4.60 4.56 2.17
C ASP A 26 -3.56 5.70 2.10
N PHE A 27 -2.28 5.41 2.39
CA PHE A 27 -1.20 6.38 2.25
C PHE A 27 -1.05 6.93 0.82
N PHE A 28 -1.18 6.07 -0.19
CA PHE A 28 -1.03 6.46 -1.60
C PHE A 28 -2.35 6.83 -2.29
N GLU A 29 -3.50 6.80 -1.60
CA GLU A 29 -4.81 7.05 -2.20
C GLU A 29 -4.89 8.39 -2.96
N PRO A 30 -4.38 9.54 -2.42
CA PRO A 30 -4.47 10.81 -3.13
C PRO A 30 -3.64 10.82 -4.41
N LEU A 31 -2.42 10.25 -4.36
CA LEU A 31 -1.54 10.17 -5.51
C LEU A 31 -2.13 9.25 -6.60
N TYR A 32 -2.72 8.13 -6.19
CA TYR A 32 -3.37 7.20 -7.09
C TYR A 32 -4.54 7.84 -7.85
N LYS A 33 -5.37 8.63 -7.17
CA LYS A 33 -6.46 9.39 -7.79
C LYS A 33 -5.94 10.40 -8.81
N TRP A 34 -4.89 11.13 -8.47
CA TRP A 34 -4.27 12.10 -9.37
C TRP A 34 -3.66 11.43 -10.62
N LEU A 35 -2.88 10.36 -10.45
CA LEU A 35 -2.26 9.64 -11.55
C LEU A 35 -3.29 9.06 -12.53
N LYS A 36 -4.42 8.55 -12.03
CA LYS A 36 -5.52 8.08 -12.88
C LYS A 36 -6.10 9.19 -13.76
N ALA A 37 -6.35 10.36 -13.18
CA ALA A 37 -6.89 11.49 -13.92
C ALA A 37 -5.88 12.00 -14.97
N GLU A 38 -4.61 12.11 -14.59
CA GLU A 38 -3.55 12.60 -15.48
C GLU A 38 -3.27 11.63 -16.64
N ASN A 39 -3.18 10.32 -16.37
CA ASN A 39 -2.98 9.33 -17.41
C ASN A 39 -4.13 9.31 -18.43
N LEU A 40 -5.37 9.51 -17.97
CA LEU A 40 -6.54 9.62 -18.84
C LEU A 40 -6.48 10.91 -19.68
N ALA A 41 -6.16 12.04 -19.06
CA ALA A 41 -6.07 13.34 -19.74
C ALA A 41 -4.98 13.35 -20.82
N ARG A 42 -3.87 12.63 -20.60
CA ARG A 42 -2.73 12.56 -21.53
C ARG A 42 -2.74 11.35 -22.45
N ALA A 43 -3.77 10.49 -22.34
CA ALA A 43 -3.87 9.22 -23.04
C ALA A 43 -2.60 8.35 -22.91
N TYR A 44 -1.96 8.37 -21.73
CA TYR A 44 -0.78 7.55 -21.49
C TYR A 44 -1.15 6.07 -21.45
N PRO A 45 -0.42 5.20 -22.19
CA PRO A 45 -0.64 3.77 -22.11
C PRO A 45 -0.30 3.29 -20.70
N VAL A 46 -1.25 2.57 -20.09
CA VAL A 46 -1.05 1.94 -18.79
C VAL A 46 -0.63 0.49 -19.01
N GLY A 47 0.45 0.08 -18.37
CA GLY A 47 1.08 -1.23 -18.59
C GLY A 47 2.15 -1.17 -19.68
N TRP A 48 2.55 -2.33 -20.16
CA TRP A 48 3.61 -2.49 -21.14
C TRP A 48 3.11 -3.47 -22.22
N MET A 49 3.12 -3.02 -23.48
CA MET A 49 3.02 -3.87 -24.67
C MET A 49 4.42 -4.17 -25.18
#